data_AF-A0A0Q5APN2-F1
#
_entry.id   AF-A0A0Q5APN2-F1
#
_cell.length_a   1.000
_cell.length_b   1.000
_cell.length_c   1.000
_cell.angle_alpha   90.00
_cell.angle_beta   90.00
_cell.angle_gamma   90.00
#
_symmetry.space_group_name_H-M   'P 1'
#
loop_
_entity.id
_entity.type
_entity.pdbx_description
1 polymer ?
#
loop_
_entity_poly.entity_id
_entity_poly.type
_entity_poly.pdbx_seq_one_letter_code
_entity_poly.pdbx_strand_id
1 'polypeptide(L)' 'MDWEIWNQGLWALVPTLSVGVLFWFIMRSVIRSDRNERRAYDRIEAEERTRRGLPQRDAS' A
#
# COMPACT_ATOMS: atom_id res chain seq x y z
N MET A 1 18.43 -29.19 26.48
CA MET A 1 17.51 -28.39 25.65
C MET A 1 18.40 -27.59 24.75
N ASP A 2 18.53 -28.08 23.54
CA ASP A 2 19.73 -27.91 22.76
C ASP A 2 19.42 -26.70 21.88
N TRP A 3 19.92 -25.54 22.31
CA TRP A 3 19.62 -24.25 21.70
C TRP A 3 19.89 -24.23 20.18
N GLU A 4 20.80 -25.09 19.71
CA GLU A 4 21.13 -25.27 18.29
C GLU A 4 19.98 -25.85 17.46
N ILE A 5 19.18 -26.77 18.02
CA ILE A 5 18.02 -27.37 17.33
C ILE A 5 16.96 -26.29 17.08
N TRP A 6 16.75 -25.42 18.06
CA TRP A 6 15.86 -24.29 17.93
C TRP A 6 16.38 -23.27 16.92
N ASN A 7 17.70 -23.03 16.87
CA ASN A 7 18.30 -22.09 15.93
C ASN A 7 18.16 -22.54 14.46
N GLN A 8 18.51 -23.79 14.14
CA GLN A 8 18.43 -24.29 12.75
C GLN A 8 16.99 -24.34 12.22
N GLY A 9 16.04 -24.78 13.06
CA GLY A 9 14.62 -24.82 12.70
C GLY A 9 14.02 -23.44 12.46
N LEU A 10 14.40 -22.44 13.27
CA LEU A 10 13.90 -21.07 13.13
C LEU A 10 14.35 -20.42 11.81
N TRP A 11 15.62 -20.60 11.46
CA TRP A 11 16.18 -20.05 10.22
C TRP A 11 15.58 -20.67 8.96
N ALA A 12 15.16 -21.94 9.01
CA ALA A 12 14.47 -22.60 7.90
C ALA A 12 13.07 -22.03 7.62
N LEU A 13 12.40 -21.44 8.62
CA LEU A 13 11.07 -20.83 8.48
C LEU A 13 11.12 -19.40 7.92
N VAL A 14 12.26 -18.71 8.09
CA VAL A 14 12.47 -17.34 7.61
C VAL A 14 12.13 -17.17 6.12
N PRO A 15 12.61 -18.00 5.17
CA PRO A 15 12.31 -17.80 3.75
C PRO A 15 10.81 -17.91 3.44
N THR A 16 10.09 -18.87 4.02
CA THR A 16 8.65 -19.05 3.79
C THR A 16 7.83 -17.88 4.34
N LEU A 17 8.16 -17.44 5.56
CA LEU A 17 7.51 -16.28 6.18
C LEU A 17 7.85 -14.99 5.42
N SER A 18 9.09 -14.84 4.95
CA SER A 18 9.54 -13.66 4.20
C SER A 18 8.74 -13.48 2.93
N VAL A 19 8.51 -14.56 2.18
CA VAL A 19 7.68 -14.52 0.96
C VAL A 19 6.24 -14.11 1.30
N GLY A 20 5.66 -14.68 2.36
CA GLY A 20 4.29 -14.32 2.80
C GLY A 20 4.17 -12.85 3.24
N VAL A 21 5.14 -12.35 4.01
CA VAL A 21 5.20 -10.95 4.45
C VAL A 21 5.40 -10.02 3.26
N LEU A 22 6.30 -10.36 2.32
CA LEU A 22 6.54 -9.58 1.13
C LEU A 22 5.29 -9.50 0.25
N PHE A 23 4.62 -10.64 0.03
CA PHE A 23 3.37 -10.70 -0.72
C PHE A 23 2.28 -9.85 -0.06
N TRP A 24 2.12 -9.97 1.27
CA TRP A 24 1.17 -9.15 2.02
C TRP A 24 1.51 -7.66 1.92
N PHE A 25 2.79 -7.30 1.98
CA PHE A 25 3.24 -5.92 1.86
C PHE A 25 2.92 -5.35 0.46
N ILE A 26 3.16 -6.12 -0.60
CA ILE A 26 2.81 -5.76 -1.98
C ILE A 26 1.30 -5.56 -2.10
N MET A 27 0.50 -6.54 -1.67
CA MET A 27 -0.96 -6.46 -1.76
C MET A 27 -1.51 -5.27 -0.95
N ARG A 28 -0.98 -5.05 0.25
CA ARG A 28 -1.34 -3.91 1.08
C ARG A 28 -0.96 -2.58 0.44
N SER A 29 0.21 -2.51 -0.20
CA SER A 29 0.68 -1.32 -0.90
C SER A 29 -0.22 -0.98 -2.08
N VAL A 30 -0.59 -1.97 -2.90
CA VAL A 30 -1.51 -1.80 -4.04
C VAL A 30 -2.86 -1.28 -3.58
N ILE A 31 -3.48 -1.93 -2.59
CA ILE A 31 -4.80 -1.52 -2.06
C ILE A 31 -4.76 -0.11 -1.45
N ARG A 32 -3.63 0.27 -0.83
CA ARG A 32 -3.43 1.60 -0.25
C ARG A 32 -3.15 2.66 -1.33
N SER A 33 -2.39 2.32 -2.36
CA SER A 33 -2.02 3.21 -3.46
C SER A 33 -3.20 3.56 -4.36
N ASP A 34 -4.07 2.59 -4.69
CA ASP A 34 -5.30 2.83 -5.49
C ASP A 34 -6.18 3.92 -4.85
N ARG A 35 -6.23 3.97 -3.51
CA ARG A 35 -6.94 5.00 -2.75
C ARG A 35 -6.27 6.38 -2.79
N ASN A 36 -4.95 6.43 -2.94
CA ASN A 36 -4.20 7.69 -3.01
C ASN A 36 -4.22 8.27 -4.42
N GLU A 37 -4.16 7.44 -5.46
CA GLU A 37 -4.22 7.89 -6.85
C GLU A 37 -5.53 8.61 -7.14
N ARG A 38 -6.67 8.05 -6.73
CA ARG A 38 -7.98 8.73 -6.85
C ARG A 38 -8.00 10.09 -6.16
N ARG A 39 -7.45 10.16 -4.94
CA ARG A 39 -7.40 11.42 -4.16
C ARG A 39 -6.43 12.45 -4.74
N ALA A 40 -5.35 12.01 -5.37
CA ALA A 40 -4.38 12.88 -6.01
C ALA A 40 -4.96 13.47 -7.31
N TYR A 41 -5.63 12.66 -8.13
CA TYR A 41 -6.34 13.13 -9.33
C TYR A 41 -7.45 14.14 -8.98
N ASP A 42 -8.26 13.86 -7.96
CA ASP A 42 -9.34 14.77 -7.53
C ASP A 42 -8.80 16.14 -7.06
N ARG A 43 -7.65 16.15 -6.36
CA ARG A 43 -7.01 17.39 -5.91
C ARG A 43 -6.48 18.22 -7.08
N ILE A 44 -5.80 17.58 -8.03
CA ILE A 44 -5.24 18.26 -9.20
C ILE A 44 -6.38 18.82 -10.07
N GLU A 45 -7.46 18.07 -10.25
CA GLU A 45 -8.60 18.55 -11.03
C GLU A 45 -9.33 19.71 -10.34
N ALA A 46 -9.46 19.69 -9.00
CA ALA A 46 -10.00 20.80 -8.24
C ALA A 46 -9.16 22.08 -8.40
N GLU A 47 -7.83 21.97 -8.32
CA GLU A 47 -6.92 23.09 -8.50
C GLU A 47 -6.95 23.67 -9.93
N GLU A 48 -7.00 22.81 -10.96
CA GLU A 48 -7.15 23.27 -12.34
C GLU A 48 -8.50 23.96 -12.59
N ARG A 49 -9.58 23.44 -12.02
CA ARG A 49 -10.93 24.03 -12.14
C ARG A 49 -11.02 25.39 -11.44
N THR A 50 -10.42 25.54 -10.26
CA THR A 50 -10.31 26.83 -9.56
C THR A 50 -9.50 27.83 -10.38
N ARG A 51 -8.37 27.42 -10.98
CA ARG A 51 -7.59 28.28 -11.88
C ARG A 51 -8.35 28.68 -13.14
N ARG A 52 -9.23 27.81 -13.64
CA ARG A 52 -10.06 28.05 -14.83
C ARG A 52 -11.39 28.77 -14.52
N GLY A 53 -11.67 29.08 -13.25
CA GLY A 53 -12.92 29.75 -12.84
C GLY A 53 -14.18 28.90 -13.06
N LEU A 54 -14.03 27.58 -13.17
CA LEU A 54 -15.14 26.66 -13.39
C LEU A 54 -15.80 26.30 -12.05
N PRO A 55 -17.15 26.25 -11.98
CA PRO A 55 -17.86 25.88 -10.75
C PRO A 55 -17.47 24.47 -10.30
N GLN A 56 -17.38 24.27 -8.98
CA GLN A 56 -17.11 22.97 -8.39
C GLN A 56 -18.26 22.02 -8.77
N ARG A 57 -17.97 20.83 -9.31
CA ARG A 57 -19.04 19.86 -9.60
C ARG A 57 -19.63 19.45 -8.26
N ASP A 58 -20.84 19.94 -7.99
CA ASP A 58 -21.62 19.53 -6.84
C ASP A 58 -21.74 18.00 -6.84
N ALA A 59 -21.34 17.38 -5.74
CA ALA A 59 -21.54 15.96 -5.51
C ALA A 59 -23.05 15.73 -5.35
N SER A 60 -23.73 15.42 -6.45
CA SER A 60 -25.11 14.94 -6.49
C SER A 60 -25.22 13.52 -5.94
#